data_AF-G3AEZ6-F1
#
_entry.id   AF-G3AEZ6-F1
#
_cell.length_a   1.000
_cell.length_b   1.000
_cell.length_c   1.000
_cell.angle_alpha   90.00
_cell.angle_beta   90.00
_cell.angle_gamma   90.00
#
_symmetry.space_group_name_H-M   'P 1'
#
loop_
_entity.id
_entity.type
_entity.pdbx_description
1 polymer ?
#
loop_
_entity_poly.entity_id
_entity_poly.type
_entity_poly.pdbx_seq_one_letter_code
_entity_poly.pdbx_strand_id
1 'polypeptide(L)'
;MSSPLKALHRAITSNEPLVLLKIDGDNKEVTESIKDATHVELDKETYPLDTITNFYNEDKKQDLRAVLFCWIHDKSSIVDYKDACSELGIADFKFLVKTELTTWLNGNSDSCTFIKDEDVSTATSKPDEVVSESTKRKLEDPQLARIGQFEIESIDHNAALRGSKNIDFGYLVSDAKKFIHQLKRSKTATPKSKVTSNKKQPIIIVSPATSALLSLSNIKEFLEDGKFVEPVPTNRPTGGLVTIRHPPSDKLISSASQIMVVDNVDMFNKPEYWDRVIAIFTTGQAWQFSKYKYSKPEELFQKYHGFYFGYHGEASPRQIKDWNVSEIKVDRDKRFRDRMIVRDFWADIDKILVNRGYGK
;
A
#
# COMPACT_ATOMS: atom_id res chain seq x y z
N MET A 1 -20.21 -41.87 -0.25
CA MET A 1 -19.10 -41.44 -1.13
C MET A 1 -18.43 -40.26 -0.45
N SER A 2 -17.11 -40.32 -0.26
CA SER A 2 -16.37 -39.21 0.34
C SER A 2 -16.41 -38.00 -0.60
N SER A 3 -16.37 -36.77 -0.07
CA SER A 3 -16.18 -35.59 -0.92
C SER A 3 -14.83 -35.72 -1.64
N PRO A 4 -14.74 -35.44 -2.96
CA PRO A 4 -13.49 -35.59 -3.73
C PRO A 4 -12.32 -34.81 -3.12
N LEU A 5 -12.61 -33.67 -2.47
CA LEU A 5 -11.61 -32.86 -1.78
C LEU A 5 -11.10 -33.53 -0.49
N LYS A 6 -11.99 -34.23 0.24
CA LYS A 6 -11.62 -35.00 1.45
C LYS A 6 -10.84 -36.27 1.09
N ALA A 7 -11.16 -36.90 -0.03
CA ALA A 7 -10.39 -38.03 -0.57
C ALA A 7 -8.98 -37.58 -0.99
N LEU A 8 -8.86 -36.44 -1.68
CA LEU A 8 -7.58 -35.87 -2.09
C LEU A 8 -6.71 -35.48 -0.88
N HIS A 9 -7.29 -34.85 0.14
CA HIS A 9 -6.58 -34.55 1.40
C HIS A 9 -6.06 -35.80 2.11
N ARG A 10 -6.88 -36.87 2.18
CA ARG A 10 -6.45 -38.15 2.78
C ARG A 10 -5.30 -38.77 2.01
N ALA A 11 -5.40 -38.86 0.68
CA ALA A 11 -4.37 -39.44 -0.17
C ALA A 11 -3.02 -38.71 -0.06
N ILE A 12 -3.05 -37.38 0.05
CA ILE A 12 -1.84 -36.57 0.23
C ILE A 12 -1.26 -36.73 1.65
N THR A 13 -2.12 -36.77 2.67
CA THR A 13 -1.69 -36.98 4.07
C THR A 13 -1.10 -38.38 4.29
N SER A 14 -1.64 -39.41 3.63
CA SER A 14 -1.10 -40.78 3.65
C SER A 14 0.10 -40.99 2.72
N ASN A 15 0.50 -39.95 1.96
CA ASN A 15 1.60 -39.96 1.00
C ASN A 15 1.45 -41.04 -0.09
N GLU A 16 0.22 -41.32 -0.50
CA GLU A 16 -0.09 -42.24 -1.58
C GLU A 16 0.17 -41.60 -2.96
N PRO A 17 0.61 -42.39 -3.96
CA PRO A 17 0.87 -41.86 -5.30
C PRO A 17 -0.42 -41.46 -6.01
N LEU A 18 -0.48 -40.19 -6.45
CA LEU A 18 -1.57 -39.65 -7.26
C LEU A 18 -1.44 -40.20 -8.70
N VAL A 19 -2.40 -41.02 -9.16
CA VAL A 19 -2.41 -41.57 -10.52
C VAL A 19 -3.47 -40.86 -11.36
N LEU A 20 -3.00 -40.17 -12.41
CA LEU A 20 -3.85 -39.54 -13.41
C LEU A 20 -4.21 -40.57 -14.48
N LEU A 21 -5.50 -40.68 -14.80
CA LEU A 21 -6.04 -41.64 -15.76
C LEU A 21 -6.74 -40.93 -16.91
N LYS A 22 -6.46 -41.39 -18.12
CA LYS A 22 -7.28 -41.11 -19.30
C LYS A 22 -8.23 -42.29 -19.51
N ILE A 23 -9.52 -42.03 -19.34
CA ILE A 23 -10.58 -43.01 -19.59
C ILE A 23 -11.29 -42.60 -20.89
N ASP A 24 -11.16 -43.45 -21.91
CA ASP A 24 -11.86 -43.35 -23.20
C ASP A 24 -12.63 -44.66 -23.40
N GLY A 25 -13.88 -44.70 -22.94
CA GLY A 25 -14.68 -45.93 -22.89
C GLY A 25 -14.20 -46.92 -21.82
N ASP A 26 -13.79 -48.13 -22.23
CA ASP A 26 -13.32 -49.23 -21.34
C ASP A 26 -11.79 -49.26 -21.15
N ASN A 27 -11.03 -48.42 -21.87
CA ASN A 27 -9.57 -48.38 -21.74
C ASN A 27 -9.13 -47.35 -20.69
N LYS A 28 -8.34 -47.83 -19.71
CA LYS A 28 -7.70 -47.01 -18.67
C LYS A 28 -6.21 -46.86 -19.00
N GLU A 29 -5.80 -45.68 -19.45
CA GLU A 29 -4.40 -45.35 -19.68
C GLU A 29 -3.88 -44.42 -18.58
N VAL A 30 -2.72 -44.73 -18.01
CA VAL A 30 -2.04 -43.87 -17.03
C VAL A 30 -1.28 -42.78 -17.78
N THR A 31 -1.55 -41.51 -17.46
CA THR A 31 -0.92 -40.36 -18.11
C THR A 31 -0.21 -39.49 -17.07
N GLU A 32 0.95 -38.92 -17.41
CA GLU A 32 1.66 -37.97 -16.53
C GLU A 32 1.21 -36.51 -16.76
N SER A 33 0.48 -36.26 -17.84
CA SER A 33 0.06 -34.95 -18.30
C SER A 33 -1.39 -34.66 -17.89
N ILE A 34 -1.60 -33.60 -17.09
CA ILE A 34 -2.93 -33.14 -16.67
C ILE A 34 -3.79 -32.64 -17.85
N LYS A 35 -3.18 -32.40 -19.04
CA LYS A 35 -3.91 -32.04 -20.28
C LYS A 35 -4.77 -33.20 -20.79
N ASP A 36 -4.28 -34.42 -20.64
CA ASP A 36 -4.83 -35.60 -21.29
C ASP A 36 -5.63 -36.48 -20.33
N ALA A 37 -5.57 -36.18 -19.02
CA ALA A 37 -6.26 -36.93 -17.97
C ALA A 37 -7.74 -36.51 -17.84
N THR A 38 -8.64 -37.49 -17.79
CA THR A 38 -10.08 -37.25 -17.58
C THR A 38 -10.52 -37.62 -16.16
N HIS A 39 -9.82 -38.55 -15.51
CA HIS A 39 -10.10 -39.02 -14.16
C HIS A 39 -8.83 -39.07 -13.31
N VAL A 40 -8.99 -38.95 -11.98
CA VAL A 40 -7.91 -39.13 -11.00
C VAL A 40 -8.29 -40.29 -10.10
N GLU A 41 -7.36 -41.21 -9.87
CA GLU A 41 -7.52 -42.29 -8.90
C GLU A 41 -6.98 -41.82 -7.54
N LEU A 42 -7.86 -41.78 -6.55
CA LEU A 42 -7.59 -41.37 -5.18
C LEU A 42 -8.17 -42.44 -4.25
N ASP A 43 -7.34 -43.06 -3.40
CA ASP A 43 -7.79 -44.08 -2.43
C ASP A 43 -8.59 -45.23 -3.06
N LYS A 44 -8.13 -45.73 -4.24
CA LYS A 44 -8.76 -46.79 -5.07
C LYS A 44 -10.16 -46.45 -5.61
N GLU A 45 -10.57 -45.19 -5.50
CA GLU A 45 -11.77 -44.64 -6.13
C GLU A 45 -11.40 -43.68 -7.26
N THR A 46 -12.14 -43.71 -8.36
CA THR A 46 -11.90 -42.84 -9.52
C THR A 46 -12.84 -41.65 -9.50
N TYR A 47 -12.29 -40.44 -9.55
CA TYR A 47 -13.04 -39.17 -9.54
C TYR A 47 -12.85 -38.41 -10.87
N PRO A 48 -13.90 -37.84 -11.47
CA PRO A 48 -13.77 -36.99 -12.65
C PRO A 48 -13.06 -35.67 -12.29
N LEU A 49 -12.10 -35.24 -13.13
CA LEU A 49 -11.33 -34.00 -12.91
C LEU A 49 -12.20 -32.73 -12.95
N ASP A 50 -13.29 -32.74 -13.73
CA ASP A 50 -14.20 -31.61 -13.88
C ASP A 50 -15.28 -31.54 -12.78
N THR A 51 -15.16 -32.38 -11.74
CA THR A 51 -16.09 -32.34 -10.62
C THR A 51 -15.89 -31.07 -9.79
N ILE A 52 -16.96 -30.31 -9.61
CA ILE A 52 -16.96 -29.10 -8.79
C ILE A 52 -16.76 -29.50 -7.32
N THR A 53 -15.78 -28.88 -6.66
CA THR A 53 -15.44 -29.14 -5.25
C THR A 53 -16.02 -28.08 -4.31
N ASN A 54 -15.98 -28.35 -3.01
CA ASN A 54 -16.37 -27.41 -1.95
C ASN A 54 -15.30 -26.33 -1.68
N PHE A 55 -14.32 -26.18 -2.57
CA PHE A 55 -13.29 -25.15 -2.50
C PHE A 55 -13.75 -23.88 -3.24
N TYR A 56 -13.69 -22.75 -2.55
CA TYR A 56 -14.13 -21.46 -3.06
C TYR A 56 -12.94 -20.54 -3.33
N ASN A 57 -12.87 -20.00 -4.54
CA ASN A 57 -11.98 -18.90 -4.88
C ASN A 57 -12.82 -17.72 -5.37
N GLU A 58 -12.70 -16.56 -4.73
CA GLU A 58 -13.51 -15.36 -5.02
C GLU A 58 -15.02 -15.66 -5.13
N ASP A 59 -15.54 -16.45 -4.18
CA ASP A 59 -16.94 -16.92 -4.10
C ASP A 59 -17.41 -17.85 -5.23
N LYS A 60 -16.50 -18.32 -6.10
CA LYS A 60 -16.79 -19.33 -7.12
C LYS A 60 -16.26 -20.69 -6.70
N LYS A 61 -17.11 -21.72 -6.77
CA LYS A 61 -16.70 -23.12 -6.59
C LYS A 61 -15.68 -23.50 -7.68
N GLN A 62 -14.65 -24.22 -7.30
CA GLN A 62 -13.55 -24.60 -8.19
C GLN A 62 -13.58 -26.11 -8.50
N ASP A 63 -13.10 -26.45 -9.69
CA ASP A 63 -13.02 -27.83 -10.16
C ASP A 63 -11.86 -28.58 -9.49
N LEU A 64 -12.00 -29.90 -9.37
CA LEU A 64 -10.96 -30.78 -8.82
C LEU A 64 -9.65 -30.66 -9.61
N ARG A 65 -9.74 -30.47 -10.93
CA ARG A 65 -8.60 -30.21 -11.83
C ARG A 65 -7.77 -29.00 -11.39
N ALA A 66 -8.40 -27.90 -11.01
CA ALA A 66 -7.70 -26.68 -10.60
C ALA A 66 -6.98 -26.86 -9.26
N VAL A 67 -7.63 -27.54 -8.31
CA VAL A 67 -7.06 -27.89 -7.00
C VAL A 67 -5.85 -28.82 -7.15
N LEU A 68 -5.99 -29.88 -7.95
CA LEU A 68 -4.92 -30.84 -8.21
C LEU A 68 -3.75 -30.20 -8.96
N PHE A 69 -4.03 -29.34 -9.94
CA PHE A 69 -3.01 -28.61 -10.68
C PHE A 69 -2.19 -27.68 -9.76
N CYS A 70 -2.87 -27.02 -8.83
CA CYS A 70 -2.23 -26.17 -7.83
C CYS A 70 -1.24 -26.97 -6.95
N TRP A 71 -1.63 -28.19 -6.57
CA TRP A 71 -0.80 -29.10 -5.78
C TRP A 71 0.43 -29.59 -6.54
N ILE A 72 0.27 -30.05 -7.80
CA ILE A 72 1.39 -30.52 -8.63
C ILE A 72 2.44 -29.41 -8.81
N HIS A 73 1.99 -28.17 -8.97
CA HIS A 73 2.84 -27.00 -9.13
C HIS A 73 3.13 -26.27 -7.80
N ASP A 74 3.02 -26.94 -6.65
CA ASP A 74 3.29 -26.30 -5.36
C ASP A 74 4.73 -25.75 -5.28
N LYS A 75 5.70 -26.56 -5.73
CA LYS A 75 7.13 -26.21 -5.75
C LYS A 75 7.53 -25.29 -6.91
N SER A 76 6.65 -25.07 -7.90
CA SER A 76 6.90 -24.18 -9.03
C SER A 76 6.68 -22.72 -8.65
N SER A 77 7.42 -21.80 -9.30
CA SER A 77 7.26 -20.37 -9.05
C SER A 77 5.85 -19.89 -9.44
N ILE A 78 5.38 -18.80 -8.83
CA ILE A 78 4.05 -18.25 -9.13
C ILE A 78 3.92 -17.76 -10.58
N VAL A 79 5.03 -17.40 -11.22
CA VAL A 79 5.06 -16.95 -12.63
C VAL A 79 4.84 -18.16 -13.54
N ASP A 80 5.63 -19.21 -13.35
CA ASP A 80 5.53 -20.45 -14.15
C ASP A 80 4.15 -21.12 -13.97
N TYR A 81 3.59 -21.10 -12.77
CA TYR A 81 2.25 -21.61 -12.49
C TYR A 81 1.16 -20.84 -13.24
N LYS A 82 1.26 -19.51 -13.31
CA LYS A 82 0.27 -18.68 -14.03
C LYS A 82 0.33 -18.88 -15.53
N ASP A 83 1.55 -18.99 -16.07
CA ASP A 83 1.76 -19.27 -17.48
C ASP A 83 1.17 -20.66 -17.83
N ALA A 84 1.45 -21.66 -17.00
CA ALA A 84 0.90 -23.01 -17.18
C ALA A 84 -0.64 -23.06 -17.02
N CYS A 85 -1.23 -22.34 -16.06
CA CYS A 85 -2.70 -22.22 -15.94
C CYS A 85 -3.32 -21.61 -17.21
N SER A 86 -2.68 -20.58 -17.76
CA SER A 86 -3.15 -19.87 -18.96
C SER A 86 -3.07 -20.74 -20.21
N GLU A 87 -2.02 -21.54 -20.35
CA GLU A 87 -1.90 -22.53 -21.43
C GLU A 87 -2.94 -23.64 -21.35
N LEU A 88 -3.34 -24.00 -20.12
CA LEU A 88 -4.25 -25.11 -19.83
C LEU A 88 -5.72 -24.71 -19.76
N GLY A 89 -6.02 -23.41 -19.72
CA GLY A 89 -7.36 -22.90 -19.47
C GLY A 89 -7.90 -23.31 -18.09
N ILE A 90 -7.03 -23.43 -17.09
CA ILE A 90 -7.38 -23.75 -15.70
C ILE A 90 -7.45 -22.45 -14.89
N ALA A 91 -8.40 -22.36 -13.95
CA ALA A 91 -8.52 -21.21 -13.07
C ALA A 91 -7.26 -21.02 -12.20
N ASP A 92 -6.67 -19.83 -12.26
CA ASP A 92 -5.49 -19.51 -11.46
C ASP A 92 -5.87 -19.06 -10.04
N PHE A 93 -5.07 -19.50 -9.07
CA PHE A 93 -5.25 -19.09 -7.68
C PHE A 93 -4.25 -18.00 -7.28
N LYS A 94 -4.74 -17.02 -6.51
CA LYS A 94 -3.89 -16.01 -5.87
C LYS A 94 -2.94 -16.69 -4.87
N PHE A 95 -1.78 -16.07 -4.65
CA PHE A 95 -0.73 -16.62 -3.78
C PHE A 95 -1.24 -17.01 -2.37
N LEU A 96 -2.11 -16.19 -1.76
CA LEU A 96 -2.69 -16.49 -0.45
C LEU A 96 -3.55 -17.76 -0.46
N VAL A 97 -4.38 -17.92 -1.49
CA VAL A 97 -5.27 -19.07 -1.67
C VAL A 97 -4.45 -20.34 -1.94
N LYS A 98 -3.42 -20.25 -2.78
CA LYS A 98 -2.49 -21.36 -3.07
C LYS A 98 -1.76 -21.83 -1.82
N THR A 99 -1.17 -20.91 -1.05
CA THR A 99 -0.39 -21.25 0.15
C THR A 99 -1.26 -21.89 1.23
N GLU A 100 -2.47 -21.39 1.45
CA GLU A 100 -3.41 -21.96 2.43
C GLU A 100 -3.91 -23.34 1.98
N LEU A 101 -4.24 -23.50 0.69
CA LEU A 101 -4.64 -24.79 0.13
C LEU A 101 -3.53 -25.84 0.24
N THR A 102 -2.29 -25.51 -0.16
CA THR A 102 -1.14 -26.41 0.00
C THR A 102 -0.92 -26.79 1.47
N THR A 103 -1.02 -25.82 2.38
CA THR A 103 -0.80 -26.06 3.82
C THR A 103 -1.86 -27.00 4.39
N TRP A 104 -3.11 -26.83 3.97
CA TRP A 104 -4.20 -27.72 4.32
C TRP A 104 -4.01 -29.11 3.73
N LEU A 105 -3.68 -29.22 2.44
CA LEU A 105 -3.45 -30.51 1.77
C LEU A 105 -2.29 -31.32 2.38
N ASN A 106 -1.26 -30.65 2.90
CA ASN A 106 -0.17 -31.30 3.63
C ASN A 106 -0.58 -31.80 5.04
N GLY A 107 -1.78 -31.46 5.53
CA GLY A 107 -2.20 -31.77 6.90
C GLY A 107 -1.57 -30.87 7.96
N ASN A 108 -0.94 -29.75 7.56
CA ASN A 108 -0.33 -28.79 8.50
C ASN A 108 -1.37 -27.85 9.13
N SER A 109 -2.61 -27.86 8.65
CA SER A 109 -3.73 -27.08 9.20
C SER A 109 -5.03 -27.87 9.11
N ASP A 110 -5.78 -27.94 10.21
CA ASP A 110 -7.06 -28.69 10.28
C ASP A 110 -8.24 -27.94 9.61
N SER A 111 -8.08 -26.65 9.29
CA SER A 111 -9.12 -25.80 8.71
C SER A 111 -8.59 -24.95 7.56
N CYS A 112 -9.26 -24.97 6.41
CA CYS A 112 -9.03 -24.05 5.30
C CYS A 112 -10.22 -23.09 5.22
N THR A 113 -9.97 -21.78 5.23
CA THR A 113 -11.02 -20.73 5.18
C THR A 113 -11.82 -20.77 3.88
N PHE A 114 -11.24 -21.38 2.84
CA PHE A 114 -11.81 -21.50 1.51
C PHE A 114 -12.65 -22.77 1.30
N ILE A 115 -12.74 -23.66 2.30
CA ILE A 115 -13.57 -24.87 2.23
C ILE A 115 -14.83 -24.64 3.05
N LYS A 116 -15.99 -24.63 2.39
CA LYS A 116 -17.30 -24.57 3.06
C LYS A 116 -17.92 -25.97 3.02
N ASP A 117 -17.96 -26.66 4.15
CA ASP A 117 -18.67 -27.94 4.26
C ASP A 117 -20.19 -27.69 4.15
N GLU A 118 -20.87 -28.39 3.24
CA GLU A 118 -22.31 -28.22 2.95
C GLU A 118 -23.26 -28.87 4.00
N ASP A 119 -22.76 -29.28 5.16
CA ASP A 119 -23.58 -29.88 6.23
C ASP A 119 -23.73 -28.96 7.45
N VAL A 120 -24.32 -27.77 7.29
CA VAL A 120 -25.22 -27.15 8.29
C VAL A 120 -26.16 -26.16 7.56
N SER A 121 -27.31 -26.66 7.12
CA SER A 121 -28.47 -25.80 6.83
C SER A 121 -29.57 -26.10 7.84
N THR A 122 -29.61 -25.34 8.93
CA THR A 122 -30.88 -25.00 9.55
C THR A 122 -30.85 -23.55 9.98
N ALA A 123 -31.76 -22.79 9.39
CA ALA A 123 -31.96 -21.38 9.58
C ALA A 123 -32.16 -21.02 11.05
N THR A 124 -31.49 -19.97 11.50
CA THR A 124 -32.12 -18.98 12.39
C THR A 124 -31.37 -17.66 12.25
N SER A 125 -32.12 -16.65 11.79
CA SER A 125 -32.00 -15.22 12.05
C SER A 125 -30.67 -14.70 12.62
N LYS A 126 -30.04 -13.81 11.84
CA LYS A 126 -29.15 -12.76 12.36
C LYS A 126 -29.78 -12.08 13.58
N PRO A 127 -28.98 -11.80 14.61
CA PRO A 127 -28.71 -10.41 14.92
C PRO A 127 -27.25 -10.08 14.63
N ASP A 128 -27.05 -8.89 14.05
CA ASP A 128 -25.76 -8.22 14.03
C ASP A 128 -25.27 -8.05 15.47
N GLU A 129 -24.17 -8.72 15.82
CA GLU A 129 -23.39 -8.37 17.00
C GLU A 129 -21.93 -8.21 16.61
N VAL A 130 -21.48 -6.98 16.81
CA VAL A 130 -20.16 -6.47 16.48
C VAL A 130 -19.20 -7.04 17.51
N VAL A 131 -18.61 -8.21 17.23
CA VAL A 131 -17.56 -8.75 18.09
C VAL A 131 -16.25 -8.01 17.80
N SER A 132 -15.95 -7.09 18.71
CA SER A 132 -14.66 -6.46 18.87
C SER A 132 -13.59 -7.52 19.14
N GLU A 133 -12.57 -7.47 18.31
CA GLU A 133 -11.41 -8.34 18.31
C GLU A 133 -10.54 -8.06 19.56
N SER A 134 -10.76 -8.82 20.64
CA SER A 134 -9.79 -8.90 21.76
C SER A 134 -9.82 -10.21 22.53
N THR A 135 -10.18 -11.33 21.89
CA THR A 135 -10.12 -12.66 22.52
C THR A 135 -8.94 -13.47 22.01
N LYS A 136 -7.72 -12.94 22.18
CA LYS A 136 -6.51 -13.77 22.25
C LYS A 136 -5.78 -13.43 23.54
N ARG A 137 -5.88 -14.36 24.49
CA ARG A 137 -5.28 -14.40 25.84
C ARG A 137 -6.07 -13.76 26.99
N LYS A 138 -7.33 -14.17 27.21
CA LYS A 138 -7.84 -14.22 28.59
C LYS A 138 -7.43 -15.57 29.16
N LEU A 139 -6.32 -15.59 29.89
CA LEU A 139 -6.06 -16.64 30.87
C LEU A 139 -7.30 -16.71 31.76
N GLU A 140 -7.88 -17.91 31.92
CA GLU A 140 -9.03 -18.17 32.79
C GLU A 140 -8.62 -17.99 34.25
N ASP A 141 -8.48 -16.75 34.69
CA ASP A 141 -8.28 -16.44 36.10
C ASP A 141 -9.67 -16.48 36.79
N PRO A 142 -9.90 -17.37 37.77
CA PRO A 142 -11.17 -17.48 38.48
C PRO A 142 -11.58 -16.15 39.17
N GLN A 143 -10.64 -15.24 39.42
CA GLN A 143 -10.93 -13.90 39.93
C GLN A 143 -11.55 -12.99 38.86
N LEU A 144 -11.08 -13.07 37.61
CA LEU A 144 -11.64 -12.31 36.48
C LEU A 144 -13.09 -12.75 36.17
N ALA A 145 -13.37 -14.04 36.29
CA ALA A 145 -14.73 -14.57 36.13
C ALA A 145 -15.70 -14.03 37.20
N ARG A 146 -15.25 -13.91 38.45
CA ARG A 146 -16.06 -13.33 39.54
C ARG A 146 -16.30 -11.83 39.32
N ILE A 147 -15.32 -11.09 38.82
CA ILE A 147 -15.46 -9.65 38.55
C ILE A 147 -16.42 -9.41 37.37
N GLY A 148 -16.33 -10.22 36.30
CA GLY A 148 -17.21 -10.11 35.15
C GLY A 148 -18.70 -10.32 35.48
N GLN A 149 -19.03 -11.11 36.51
CA GLN A 149 -20.42 -11.30 36.96
C GLN A 149 -21.06 -10.01 37.53
N PHE A 150 -20.24 -9.03 37.94
CA PHE A 150 -20.70 -7.77 38.51
C PHE A 150 -20.35 -6.57 37.62
N GLU A 151 -19.89 -6.80 36.38
CA GLU A 151 -19.59 -5.74 35.44
C GLU A 151 -20.89 -5.16 34.85
N ILE A 152 -21.00 -3.83 34.86
CA ILE A 152 -22.09 -3.10 34.20
C ILE A 152 -21.45 -2.34 33.05
N GLU A 153 -21.76 -2.73 31.82
CA GLU A 153 -21.28 -2.02 30.65
C GLU A 153 -21.89 -0.62 30.59
N SER A 154 -21.06 0.41 30.76
CA SER A 154 -21.46 1.79 30.50
C SER A 154 -21.51 2.02 29.00
N ILE A 155 -22.53 2.73 28.52
CA ILE A 155 -22.71 3.05 27.10
C ILE A 155 -21.44 3.71 26.54
N ASP A 156 -20.86 3.10 25.50
CA ASP A 156 -19.69 3.63 24.79
C ASP A 156 -19.98 5.02 24.21
N HIS A 157 -18.97 5.88 24.13
CA HIS A 157 -19.07 7.23 23.59
C HIS A 157 -19.70 7.25 22.19
N ASN A 158 -19.38 6.25 21.35
CA ASN A 158 -19.94 6.13 20.01
C ASN A 158 -21.40 5.66 20.00
N ALA A 159 -21.82 4.88 21.00
CA ALA A 159 -23.20 4.44 21.16
C ALA A 159 -24.06 5.57 21.77
N ALA A 160 -23.51 6.36 22.70
CA ALA A 160 -24.16 7.51 23.31
C ALA A 160 -24.48 8.63 22.29
N LEU A 161 -23.63 8.78 21.26
CA LEU A 161 -23.82 9.77 20.19
C LEU A 161 -24.82 9.32 19.12
N ARG A 162 -25.20 8.04 19.08
CA ARG A 162 -26.22 7.54 18.16
C ARG A 162 -27.59 7.66 18.83
N GLY A 163 -28.52 8.37 18.19
CA GLY A 163 -29.90 8.42 18.66
C GLY A 163 -30.53 7.03 18.67
N SER A 164 -31.36 6.73 19.66
CA SER A 164 -32.06 5.44 19.82
C SER A 164 -33.21 5.21 18.83
N LYS A 165 -33.41 6.13 17.89
CA LYS A 165 -34.48 6.04 16.89
C LYS A 165 -33.96 5.31 15.66
N ASN A 166 -34.59 4.19 15.31
CA ASN A 166 -34.35 3.52 14.04
C ASN A 166 -34.81 4.43 12.89
N ILE A 167 -33.86 5.12 12.25
CA ILE A 167 -34.10 5.96 11.09
C ILE A 167 -33.56 5.24 9.87
N ASP A 168 -34.40 5.06 8.86
CA ASP A 168 -33.98 4.52 7.57
C ASP A 168 -33.21 5.60 6.79
N PHE A 169 -31.90 5.41 6.65
CA PHE A 169 -31.00 6.28 5.89
C PHE A 169 -30.90 5.90 4.40
N GLY A 170 -31.79 5.05 3.88
CA GLY A 170 -31.81 4.67 2.46
C GLY A 170 -31.87 5.86 1.50
N TYR A 171 -32.55 6.95 1.90
CA TYR A 171 -32.60 8.18 1.11
C TYR A 171 -31.21 8.84 0.95
N LEU A 172 -30.40 8.85 2.01
CA LEU A 172 -29.03 9.38 2.03
C LEU A 172 -28.12 8.58 1.10
N VAL A 173 -28.30 7.27 1.00
CA VAL A 173 -27.56 6.41 0.05
C VAL A 173 -27.91 6.78 -1.39
N SER A 174 -29.18 7.07 -1.66
CA SER A 174 -29.63 7.49 -3.00
C SER A 174 -29.05 8.85 -3.40
N ASP A 175 -29.02 9.80 -2.46
CA ASP A 175 -28.49 11.13 -2.71
C ASP A 175 -26.96 11.12 -2.79
N ALA A 176 -26.26 10.32 -1.98
CA ALA A 176 -24.83 10.08 -2.11
C ALA A 176 -24.47 9.53 -3.50
N LYS A 177 -25.27 8.58 -4.03
CA LYS A 177 -25.07 8.07 -5.41
C LYS A 177 -25.25 9.16 -6.46
N LYS A 178 -26.25 10.05 -6.32
CA LYS A 178 -26.46 11.20 -7.22
C LYS A 178 -25.30 12.19 -7.15
N PHE A 179 -24.81 12.51 -5.95
CA PHE A 179 -23.65 13.38 -5.74
C PHE A 179 -22.38 12.79 -6.33
N ILE A 180 -22.11 11.49 -6.14
CA ILE A 180 -20.98 10.80 -6.76
C ILE A 180 -21.08 10.87 -8.29
N HIS A 181 -22.29 10.72 -8.85
CA HIS A 181 -22.50 10.79 -10.28
C HIS A 181 -22.28 12.22 -10.82
N GLN A 182 -22.75 13.25 -10.10
CA GLN A 182 -22.47 14.64 -10.43
C GLN A 182 -20.99 15.00 -10.31
N LEU A 183 -20.29 14.50 -9.29
CA LEU A 183 -18.85 14.71 -9.10
C LEU A 183 -18.00 14.00 -10.17
N LYS A 184 -18.47 12.84 -10.65
CA LYS A 184 -17.89 12.16 -11.81
C LYS A 184 -18.13 12.94 -13.11
N ARG A 185 -19.29 13.59 -13.24
CA ARG A 185 -19.67 14.37 -14.43
C ARG A 185 -19.06 15.78 -14.46
N SER A 186 -18.75 16.37 -13.30
CA SER A 186 -18.08 17.68 -13.18
C SER A 186 -16.55 17.60 -13.28
N LYS A 187 -15.97 16.39 -13.32
CA LYS A 187 -14.58 16.21 -13.76
C LYS A 187 -14.52 16.42 -15.27
N THR A 188 -14.38 17.67 -15.68
CA THR A 188 -13.75 18.00 -16.95
C THR A 188 -12.43 17.23 -17.03
N ALA A 189 -12.25 16.55 -18.16
CA ALA A 189 -11.12 15.66 -18.41
C ALA A 189 -9.80 16.43 -18.32
N THR A 190 -9.18 16.43 -17.14
CA THR A 190 -7.72 16.34 -17.09
C THR A 190 -7.38 14.89 -17.40
N PRO A 191 -6.50 14.61 -18.38
CA PRO A 191 -6.18 13.24 -18.72
C PRO A 191 -5.47 12.65 -17.51
N LYS A 192 -6.17 11.78 -16.76
CA LYS A 192 -5.52 10.80 -15.90
C LYS A 192 -4.91 9.78 -16.84
N SER A 193 -3.80 10.17 -17.43
CA SER A 193 -2.91 9.23 -18.05
C SER A 193 -2.47 8.26 -16.95
N LYS A 194 -2.89 7.00 -17.10
CA LYS A 194 -2.18 5.86 -16.52
C LYS A 194 -0.79 5.85 -17.16
N VAL A 195 0.06 6.81 -16.80
CA VAL A 195 1.48 6.68 -17.00
C VAL A 195 1.98 6.15 -15.67
N THR A 196 2.22 4.85 -15.63
CA THR A 196 3.50 4.38 -15.11
C THR A 196 4.60 5.02 -15.97
N SER A 197 4.71 6.36 -15.95
CA SER A 197 5.90 7.01 -16.43
C SER A 197 6.93 6.62 -15.41
N ASN A 198 8.10 6.19 -15.88
CA ASN A 198 9.30 6.24 -15.10
C ASN A 198 9.47 7.70 -14.65
N LYS A 199 8.78 8.09 -13.57
CA LYS A 199 8.89 9.43 -13.02
C LYS A 199 10.35 9.59 -12.66
N LYS A 200 10.95 10.66 -13.16
CA LYS A 200 12.35 10.97 -12.84
C LYS A 200 12.41 11.50 -11.40
N GLN A 201 13.59 11.50 -10.81
CA GLN A 201 13.80 12.01 -9.46
C GLN A 201 13.24 13.45 -9.27
N PRO A 202 12.54 13.72 -8.16
CA PRO A 202 12.07 15.05 -7.79
C PRO A 202 13.23 16.00 -7.47
N ILE A 203 12.95 17.30 -7.51
CA ILE A 203 13.95 18.36 -7.35
C ILE A 203 13.58 19.32 -6.23
N ILE A 204 14.55 19.64 -5.37
CA ILE A 204 14.48 20.71 -4.38
C ILE A 204 15.45 21.82 -4.81
N ILE A 205 14.98 23.06 -4.76
CA ILE A 205 15.83 24.22 -5.06
C ILE A 205 16.18 24.92 -3.74
N VAL A 206 17.46 25.20 -3.52
CA VAL A 206 17.97 25.91 -2.34
C VAL A 206 18.40 27.33 -2.76
N SER A 207 18.33 28.28 -1.83
CA SER A 207 18.75 29.65 -2.11
C SER A 207 20.27 29.70 -2.35
N PRO A 208 20.75 30.40 -3.40
CA PRO A 208 22.17 30.61 -3.64
C PRO A 208 22.78 31.72 -2.75
N ALA A 209 21.98 32.34 -1.88
CA ALA A 209 22.44 33.44 -1.02
C ALA A 209 23.47 32.95 0.01
N THR A 210 24.53 33.75 0.22
CA THR A 210 25.56 33.47 1.25
C THR A 210 25.03 33.53 2.68
N SER A 211 23.92 34.26 2.89
CA SER A 211 23.21 34.34 4.17
C SER A 211 22.21 33.20 4.40
N ALA A 212 22.07 32.26 3.45
CA ALA A 212 21.17 31.14 3.62
C ALA A 212 21.71 30.17 4.67
N LEU A 213 20.88 29.81 5.66
CA LEU A 213 21.22 28.82 6.68
C LEU A 213 21.30 27.40 6.14
N LEU A 214 20.55 27.11 5.08
CA LEU A 214 20.65 25.86 4.32
C LEU A 214 21.23 26.14 2.94
N SER A 215 22.24 25.38 2.56
CA SER A 215 22.90 25.43 1.25
C SER A 215 23.29 24.02 0.80
N LEU A 216 23.87 23.89 -0.39
CA LEU A 216 24.34 22.58 -0.87
C LEU A 216 25.42 21.93 0.02
N SER A 217 26.13 22.70 0.85
CA SER A 217 27.18 22.13 1.71
C SER A 217 26.66 21.40 2.94
N ASN A 218 25.49 21.78 3.47
CA ASN A 218 24.96 21.23 4.73
C ASN A 218 23.59 20.54 4.59
N ILE A 219 22.87 20.74 3.48
CA ILE A 219 21.51 20.21 3.29
C ILE A 219 21.45 18.67 3.41
N LYS A 220 22.53 17.98 3.01
CA LYS A 220 22.62 16.53 3.09
C LYS A 220 22.65 16.05 4.54
N GLU A 221 23.56 16.58 5.36
CA GLU A 221 23.66 16.25 6.79
C GLU A 221 22.37 16.62 7.54
N PHE A 222 21.74 17.73 7.15
CA PHE A 222 20.48 18.14 7.76
C PHE A 222 19.34 17.17 7.44
N LEU A 223 19.11 16.84 6.17
CA LEU A 223 17.94 16.04 5.77
C LEU A 223 18.13 14.52 5.95
N GLU A 224 19.35 14.00 5.84
CA GLU A 224 19.64 12.56 6.04
C GLU A 224 19.91 12.24 7.52
N ASP A 225 20.81 12.98 8.18
CA ASP A 225 21.24 12.66 9.55
C ASP A 225 20.43 13.39 10.63
N GLY A 226 19.60 14.36 10.23
CA GLY A 226 18.79 15.14 11.15
C GLY A 226 19.60 16.07 12.04
N LYS A 227 20.77 16.53 11.56
CA LYS A 227 21.71 17.37 12.31
C LYS A 227 21.96 18.68 11.56
N PHE A 228 21.57 19.80 12.15
CA PHE A 228 21.89 21.10 11.56
C PHE A 228 23.38 21.41 11.82
N VAL A 229 24.10 21.81 10.77
CA VAL A 229 25.46 22.36 10.83
C VAL A 229 25.46 23.62 9.97
N GLU A 230 26.19 24.65 10.41
CA GLU A 230 26.25 25.90 9.65
C GLU A 230 26.94 25.68 8.28
N PRO A 231 26.43 26.34 7.22
CA PRO A 231 26.94 26.11 5.88
C PRO A 231 28.36 26.71 5.75
N VAL A 232 29.31 25.85 5.37
CA VAL A 232 30.68 26.28 5.07
C VAL A 232 30.81 26.49 3.55
N PRO A 233 31.08 27.73 3.07
CA PRO A 233 31.13 28.01 1.63
C PRO A 233 32.20 27.21 0.87
N THR A 234 33.30 26.87 1.54
CA THR A 234 34.42 26.11 0.98
C THR A 234 34.06 24.67 0.63
N ASN A 235 33.06 24.09 1.31
CA ASN A 235 32.61 22.71 1.11
C ASN A 235 31.50 22.60 0.05
N ARG A 236 31.37 23.58 -0.84
CA ARG A 236 30.38 23.53 -1.92
C ARG A 236 30.76 22.45 -2.93
N PRO A 237 29.86 21.53 -3.29
CA PRO A 237 30.13 20.50 -4.28
C PRO A 237 30.35 21.11 -5.67
N THR A 238 31.42 20.68 -6.36
CA THR A 238 31.89 21.23 -7.65
C THR A 238 30.83 21.18 -8.74
N GLY A 239 29.90 20.22 -8.68
CA GLY A 239 28.83 20.05 -9.67
C GLY A 239 27.59 20.93 -9.45
N GLY A 240 27.54 21.77 -8.41
CA GLY A 240 26.35 22.59 -8.10
C GLY A 240 25.08 21.76 -7.82
N LEU A 241 25.28 20.48 -7.46
CA LEU A 241 24.21 19.52 -7.28
C LEU A 241 24.55 18.54 -6.15
N VAL A 242 23.54 18.21 -5.35
CA VAL A 242 23.59 17.17 -4.33
C VAL A 242 22.40 16.24 -4.53
N THR A 243 22.60 14.93 -4.34
CA THR A 243 21.49 13.97 -4.28
C THR A 243 21.32 13.50 -2.85
N ILE A 244 20.09 13.57 -2.36
CA ILE A 244 19.69 13.20 -1.00
C ILE A 244 18.79 11.98 -1.06
N ARG A 245 18.93 11.07 -0.09
CA ARG A 245 18.07 9.91 0.08
C ARG A 245 16.86 10.28 0.94
N HIS A 246 15.68 10.06 0.40
CA HIS A 246 14.44 10.13 1.16
C HIS A 246 14.38 8.94 2.14
N PRO A 247 13.89 9.13 3.38
CA PRO A 247 13.62 8.03 4.30
C PRO A 247 12.74 6.95 3.66
N PRO A 248 12.92 5.65 3.97
CA PRO A 248 12.07 4.61 3.41
C PRO A 248 10.58 4.88 3.70
N SER A 249 9.77 4.91 2.65
CA SER A 249 8.33 5.15 2.74
C SER A 249 7.58 4.19 1.83
N ASP A 250 6.70 3.36 2.42
CA ASP A 250 5.92 2.38 1.68
C ASP A 250 4.92 3.02 0.71
N LYS A 251 4.58 4.29 0.96
CA LYS A 251 3.61 5.06 0.17
C LYS A 251 4.20 5.63 -1.12
N LEU A 252 5.53 5.63 -1.28
CA LEU A 252 6.21 6.28 -2.38
C LEU A 252 6.77 5.29 -3.40
N ILE A 253 6.85 5.71 -4.67
CA ILE A 253 7.52 4.97 -5.75
C ILE A 253 9.04 5.04 -5.61
N SER A 254 9.77 4.09 -6.22
CA SER A 254 11.24 4.03 -6.13
C SER A 254 11.92 5.31 -6.60
N SER A 255 11.40 6.01 -7.61
CA SER A 255 12.00 7.25 -8.10
C SER A 255 11.97 8.41 -7.11
N ALA A 256 11.12 8.34 -6.07
CA ALA A 256 11.07 9.34 -5.01
C ALA A 256 12.07 9.07 -3.88
N SER A 257 12.75 7.92 -3.89
CA SER A 257 13.75 7.57 -2.86
C SER A 257 15.01 8.43 -2.97
N GLN A 258 15.24 9.07 -4.12
CA GLN A 258 16.35 9.98 -4.35
C GLN A 258 15.81 11.33 -4.79
N ILE A 259 16.26 12.39 -4.12
CA ILE A 259 15.85 13.76 -4.39
C ILE A 259 17.07 14.56 -4.80
N MET A 260 16.94 15.25 -5.92
CA MET A 260 17.98 16.09 -6.49
C MET A 260 17.89 17.50 -5.91
N VAL A 261 19.00 18.04 -5.38
CA VAL A 261 19.05 19.35 -4.74
C VAL A 261 20.02 20.27 -5.47
N VAL A 262 19.53 21.42 -5.91
CA VAL A 262 20.25 22.41 -6.73
C VAL A 262 20.19 23.80 -6.08
N ASP A 263 21.21 24.64 -6.30
CA ASP A 263 21.19 26.06 -5.89
C ASP A 263 20.90 27.03 -7.04
N ASN A 264 21.08 26.58 -8.29
CA ASN A 264 20.87 27.36 -9.50
C ASN A 264 19.97 26.64 -10.50
N VAL A 265 19.28 27.43 -11.31
CA VAL A 265 18.34 26.93 -12.33
C VAL A 265 18.93 26.89 -13.73
N ASP A 266 20.23 27.12 -13.89
CA ASP A 266 20.89 27.15 -15.21
C ASP A 266 20.77 25.79 -15.96
N MET A 267 20.63 24.68 -15.22
CA MET A 267 20.39 23.34 -15.78
C MET A 267 18.93 23.10 -16.22
N PHE A 268 17.99 24.01 -15.95
CA PHE A 268 16.57 23.88 -16.26
C PHE A 268 16.25 24.35 -17.68
N ASN A 269 17.03 23.88 -18.65
CA ASN A 269 16.86 24.21 -20.06
C ASN A 269 15.55 23.65 -20.66
N LYS A 270 14.98 22.60 -20.04
CA LYS A 270 13.71 22.00 -20.44
C LYS A 270 12.59 22.35 -19.43
N PRO A 271 11.37 22.66 -19.89
CA PRO A 271 10.22 22.88 -19.01
C PRO A 271 9.94 21.70 -18.06
N GLU A 272 10.24 20.48 -18.48
CA GLU A 272 10.07 19.26 -17.66
C GLU A 272 10.82 19.27 -16.32
N TYR A 273 11.93 20.02 -16.21
CA TYR A 273 12.65 20.12 -14.93
C TYR A 273 11.78 20.80 -13.87
N TRP A 274 11.01 21.81 -14.26
CA TRP A 274 10.12 22.55 -13.37
C TRP A 274 8.97 21.67 -12.86
N ASP A 275 8.47 20.74 -13.67
CA ASP A 275 7.40 19.82 -13.25
C ASP A 275 7.86 18.85 -12.14
N ARG A 276 9.17 18.67 -11.99
CA ARG A 276 9.80 17.84 -10.94
C ARG A 276 10.13 18.61 -9.67
N VAL A 277 10.01 19.93 -9.68
CA VAL A 277 10.28 20.75 -8.50
C VAL A 277 9.17 20.52 -7.47
N ILE A 278 9.56 20.04 -6.29
CA ILE A 278 8.63 19.76 -5.19
C ILE A 278 8.67 20.84 -4.13
N ALA A 279 9.84 21.46 -3.90
CA ALA A 279 10.05 22.44 -2.85
C ALA A 279 11.12 23.47 -3.25
N ILE A 280 10.94 24.69 -2.77
CA ILE A 280 11.87 25.80 -2.97
C ILE A 280 12.19 26.43 -1.61
N PHE A 281 13.46 26.41 -1.21
CA PHE A 281 13.92 27.14 -0.04
C PHE A 281 14.23 28.59 -0.41
N THR A 282 13.82 29.52 0.44
CA THR A 282 14.06 30.95 0.26
C THR A 282 14.60 31.61 1.52
N THR A 283 15.39 32.67 1.33
CA THR A 283 15.85 33.58 2.39
C THR A 283 14.95 34.82 2.53
N GLY A 284 13.88 34.92 1.73
CA GLY A 284 12.99 36.09 1.71
C GLY A 284 13.41 37.19 0.73
N GLN A 285 14.46 36.98 -0.07
CA GLN A 285 14.94 37.99 -1.01
C GLN A 285 14.36 37.77 -2.41
N ALA A 286 13.59 38.74 -2.92
CA ALA A 286 12.88 38.59 -4.20
C ALA A 286 13.81 38.39 -5.42
N TRP A 287 15.05 38.90 -5.37
CA TRP A 287 16.03 38.72 -6.44
C TRP A 287 16.36 37.23 -6.70
N GLN A 288 16.18 36.36 -5.71
CA GLN A 288 16.42 34.92 -5.84
C GLN A 288 15.62 34.33 -7.01
N PHE A 289 14.41 34.82 -7.25
CA PHE A 289 13.49 34.25 -8.21
C PHE A 289 13.61 34.86 -9.61
N SER A 290 14.48 35.84 -9.81
CA SER A 290 14.56 36.57 -11.10
C SER A 290 14.83 35.64 -12.30
N LYS A 291 15.60 34.56 -12.11
CA LYS A 291 15.91 33.57 -13.15
C LYS A 291 14.93 32.38 -13.20
N TYR A 292 13.93 32.34 -12.31
CA TYR A 292 13.01 31.21 -12.22
C TYR A 292 11.92 31.32 -13.29
N LYS A 293 11.19 30.21 -13.52
CA LYS A 293 10.03 30.19 -14.44
C LYS A 293 9.00 31.27 -14.10
N TYR A 294 8.82 31.57 -12.81
CA TYR A 294 7.99 32.67 -12.32
C TYR A 294 8.86 33.60 -11.47
N SER A 295 9.09 34.82 -11.96
CA SER A 295 9.92 35.80 -11.24
C SER A 295 9.19 36.46 -10.07
N LYS A 296 7.85 36.46 -10.08
CA LYS A 296 7.04 36.99 -8.98
C LYS A 296 6.89 35.92 -7.90
N PRO A 297 7.30 36.20 -6.65
CA PRO A 297 7.19 35.23 -5.55
C PRO A 297 5.76 34.72 -5.32
N GLU A 298 4.77 35.62 -5.37
CA GLU A 298 3.36 35.28 -5.17
C GLU A 298 2.86 34.22 -6.16
N GLU A 299 3.17 34.37 -7.45
CA GLU A 299 2.79 33.39 -8.47
C GLU A 299 3.60 32.11 -8.34
N LEU A 300 4.88 32.22 -7.97
CA LEU A 300 5.76 31.07 -7.76
C LEU A 300 5.23 30.17 -6.65
N PHE A 301 4.91 30.73 -5.49
CA PHE A 301 4.49 29.98 -4.31
C PHE A 301 3.01 29.55 -4.32
N GLN A 302 2.21 30.05 -5.26
CA GLN A 302 0.93 29.42 -5.60
C GLN A 302 1.10 28.08 -6.34
N LYS A 303 2.21 27.91 -7.08
CA LYS A 303 2.47 26.72 -7.90
C LYS A 303 3.45 25.74 -7.27
N TYR A 304 4.36 26.21 -6.41
CA TYR A 304 5.37 25.39 -5.74
C TYR A 304 5.35 25.65 -4.23
N HIS A 305 5.70 24.64 -3.44
CA HIS A 305 5.79 24.81 -1.99
C HIS A 305 7.08 25.52 -1.61
N GLY A 306 6.93 26.64 -0.91
CA GLY A 306 8.05 27.42 -0.39
C GLY A 306 8.36 27.07 1.05
N PHE A 307 9.66 27.05 1.38
CA PHE A 307 10.13 26.93 2.76
C PHE A 307 11.10 28.06 3.09
N TYR A 308 10.91 28.70 4.23
CA TYR A 308 11.84 29.64 4.82
C TYR A 308 12.54 28.99 6.01
N PHE A 309 13.86 29.04 6.04
CA PHE A 309 14.65 28.46 7.13
C PHE A 309 15.28 29.58 7.96
N GLY A 310 14.99 29.59 9.25
CA GLY A 310 15.43 30.63 10.18
C GLY A 310 15.81 30.08 11.55
N TYR A 311 16.35 30.94 12.41
CA TYR A 311 16.58 30.59 13.81
C TYR A 311 15.33 30.83 14.66
N HIS A 312 15.17 30.01 15.71
CA HIS A 312 14.18 30.26 16.74
C HIS A 312 14.52 31.56 17.48
N GLY A 313 13.52 32.42 17.68
CA GLY A 313 13.70 33.74 18.29
C GLY A 313 14.05 34.88 17.32
N GLU A 314 14.43 34.58 16.07
CA GLU A 314 14.57 35.60 15.03
C GLU A 314 13.23 35.92 14.37
N ALA A 315 13.01 37.22 14.10
CA ALA A 315 11.83 37.67 13.39
C ALA A 315 11.94 37.26 11.92
N SER A 316 10.97 36.48 11.44
CA SER A 316 10.88 36.17 10.01
C SER A 316 10.57 37.44 9.21
N PRO A 317 11.14 37.61 8.01
CA PRO A 317 10.80 38.73 7.14
C PRO A 317 9.30 38.74 6.85
N ARG A 318 8.67 39.93 6.84
CA ARG A 318 7.21 40.07 6.62
C ARG A 318 6.75 39.40 5.32
N GLN A 319 7.59 39.50 4.28
CA GLN A 319 7.39 38.92 2.96
C GLN A 319 7.15 37.40 2.99
N ILE A 320 7.71 36.67 3.96
CA ILE A 320 7.53 35.21 4.07
C ILE A 320 6.06 34.86 4.33
N LYS A 321 5.38 35.67 5.14
CA LYS A 321 3.94 35.49 5.42
C LYS A 321 3.10 35.87 4.21
N ASP A 322 3.46 36.95 3.52
CA ASP A 322 2.75 37.43 2.34
C ASP A 322 2.81 36.43 1.19
N TRP A 323 3.92 35.71 1.06
CA TRP A 323 4.17 34.75 -0.02
C TRP A 323 3.64 33.34 0.24
N ASN A 324 2.93 33.10 1.36
CA ASN A 324 2.43 31.77 1.75
C ASN A 324 3.54 30.70 1.82
N VAL A 325 4.69 31.08 2.40
CA VAL A 325 5.86 30.22 2.57
C VAL A 325 5.83 29.60 3.96
N SER A 326 6.14 28.31 4.06
CA SER A 326 6.18 27.61 5.36
C SER A 326 7.48 27.93 6.10
N GLU A 327 7.38 28.29 7.38
CA GLU A 327 8.54 28.62 8.21
C GLU A 327 9.07 27.38 8.94
N ILE A 328 10.36 27.10 8.79
CA ILE A 328 11.12 26.10 9.52
C ILE A 328 12.12 26.81 10.41
N LYS A 329 12.07 26.58 11.72
CA LYS A 329 12.92 27.26 12.70
C LYS A 329 13.77 26.26 13.47
N VAL A 330 15.09 26.46 13.44
CA VAL A 330 16.05 25.67 14.23
C VAL A 330 16.58 26.45 15.42
N ASP A 331 16.98 25.75 16.47
CA ASP A 331 17.64 26.36 17.62
C ASP A 331 19.15 26.53 17.34
N ARG A 332 19.76 27.61 17.87
CA ARG A 332 21.22 27.81 17.75
C ARG A 332 22.00 26.80 18.59
N ASP A 333 21.61 26.61 19.84
CA ASP A 333 22.34 25.79 20.81
C ASP A 333 21.74 24.38 20.98
N LYS A 334 20.42 24.24 20.81
CA LYS A 334 19.67 23.01 21.11
C LYS A 334 19.46 22.12 19.89
N ARG A 335 20.48 21.34 19.52
CA ARG A 335 20.45 20.45 18.33
C ARG A 335 19.58 19.19 18.47
N PHE A 336 19.06 18.88 19.65
CA PHE A 336 18.21 17.69 19.85
C PHE A 336 16.85 17.80 19.13
N ARG A 337 16.41 19.02 18.80
CA ARG A 337 15.14 19.26 18.11
C ARG A 337 15.24 19.13 16.59
N ASP A 338 16.46 19.17 16.04
CA ASP A 338 16.71 19.12 14.59
C ASP A 338 16.07 17.87 13.96
N ARG A 339 16.19 16.70 14.62
CA ARG A 339 15.55 15.44 14.17
C ARG A 339 14.03 15.55 14.09
N MET A 340 13.40 16.23 15.04
CA MET A 340 11.95 16.44 15.03
C MET A 340 11.55 17.33 13.86
N ILE A 341 12.28 18.43 13.66
CA ILE A 341 12.05 19.39 12.57
C ILE A 341 12.18 18.70 11.20
N VAL A 342 13.22 17.88 11.02
CA VAL A 342 13.47 17.15 9.78
C VAL A 342 12.39 16.10 9.53
N ARG A 343 11.91 15.42 10.58
CA ARG A 343 10.78 14.49 10.47
C ARG A 343 9.50 15.21 10.02
N ASP A 344 9.20 16.36 10.60
CA ASP A 344 8.01 17.14 10.26
C ASP A 344 8.11 17.69 8.82
N PHE A 345 9.30 18.15 8.42
CA PHE A 345 9.59 18.52 7.04
C PHE A 345 9.37 17.36 6.06
N TRP A 346 9.89 16.17 6.37
CA TRP A 346 9.68 14.99 5.53
C TRP A 346 8.20 14.61 5.43
N ALA A 347 7.42 14.75 6.51
CA ALA A 347 5.98 14.50 6.48
C ALA A 347 5.23 15.47 5.55
N ASP A 348 5.68 16.72 5.41
CA ASP A 348 5.11 17.66 4.46
C ASP A 348 5.56 17.37 3.02
N ILE A 349 6.83 17.01 2.83
CA ILE A 349 7.35 16.58 1.52
C ILE A 349 6.63 15.31 1.02
N ASP A 350 6.34 14.35 1.91
CA ASP A 350 5.56 13.15 1.58
C ASP A 350 4.19 13.50 1.01
N LYS A 351 3.46 14.43 1.65
CA LYS A 351 2.15 14.90 1.14
C LYS A 351 2.30 15.52 -0.25
N ILE A 352 3.35 16.31 -0.46
CA ILE A 352 3.62 16.97 -1.75
C ILE A 352 3.95 15.93 -2.82
N LEU A 353 4.80 14.95 -2.50
CA LEU A 353 5.19 13.87 -3.40
C LEU A 353 3.98 13.05 -3.83
N VAL A 354 3.13 12.64 -2.89
CA VAL A 354 1.88 11.93 -3.19
C VAL A 354 0.97 12.76 -4.09
N ASN A 355 0.76 14.05 -3.79
CA ASN A 355 -0.06 14.95 -4.60
C ASN A 355 0.50 15.17 -6.02
N ARG A 356 1.84 15.15 -6.16
CA ARG A 356 2.55 15.21 -7.45
C ARG A 356 2.59 13.87 -8.18
N GLY A 357 1.96 12.83 -7.63
CA GLY A 357 1.84 11.50 -8.21
C GLY A 357 3.12 10.66 -8.11
N TYR A 358 3.94 10.89 -7.07
CA TYR A 358 5.00 9.98 -6.65
C TYR A 358 4.50 8.97 -5.60
N GLY A 359 3.21 9.01 -5.24
CA GLY A 359 2.56 7.99 -4.43
C GLY A 359 2.32 6.70 -5.22
N LYS A 360 2.36 5.55 -4.54
CA LYS A 360 1.97 4.24 -5.08
C LYS A 360 0.46 4.07 -5.17
#